data_AF-A0A679P9B4-F1
#
_entry.id   AF-A0A679P9B4-F1
#
_cell.length_a   1.000
_cell.length_b   1.000
_cell.length_c   1.000
_cell.angle_alpha   90.00
_cell.angle_beta   90.00
_cell.angle_gamma   90.00
#
_symmetry.space_group_name_H-M   'P 1'
#
loop_
_entity.id
_entity.type
_entity.pdbx_description
1 polymer ?
#
loop_
_entity_poly.entity_id
_entity_poly.type
_entity_poly.pdbx_seq_one_letter_code
_entity_poly.pdbx_strand_id
1 'polypeptide(L)' 'VGSHTCCGAGGWEMGTAEANRCIEEDKDPIPCKVFGDQCALNNTDNIEGDCVANGICCVDDTCSIRPGCRVAAELVQACP' A
#
# COMPACT_ATOMS: atom_id res chain seq x y z
N VAL A 1 3.97 -1.97 0.95
CA VAL A 1 3.60 -0.56 1.27
C VAL A 1 4.38 -0.05 2.47
N GLY A 2 4.65 -0.91 3.45
CA GLY A 2 5.59 -0.69 4.55
C GLY A 2 5.32 -1.74 5.64
N SER A 3 6.20 -1.87 6.62
CA SER A 3 6.14 -2.98 7.59
C SER A 3 5.13 -2.77 8.72
N HIS A 4 4.60 -1.56 8.86
CA HIS A 4 3.57 -1.22 9.86
C HIS A 4 2.26 -0.75 9.24
N THR A 5 2.11 -0.99 7.93
CA THR A 5 0.97 -0.56 7.13
C THR A 5 0.44 -1.74 6.32
N CYS A 6 -0.83 -2.07 6.49
CA CYS A 6 -1.52 -3.05 5.64
C CYS A 6 -2.68 -2.38 4.91
N CYS A 7 -2.89 -2.76 3.63
CA CYS A 7 -3.93 -2.19 2.78
C CYS A 7 -4.79 -3.30 2.16
N GLY A 8 -6.09 -3.05 2.04
CA GLY A 8 -7.02 -4.00 1.42
C GLY A 8 -8.31 -3.33 0.95
N ALA A 9 -9.28 -4.14 0.54
CA ALA A 9 -10.56 -3.64 0.01
C ALA A 9 -11.35 -2.76 1.00
N GLY A 10 -11.11 -2.92 2.31
CA GLY A 10 -11.74 -2.13 3.38
C GLY A 10 -11.07 -0.78 3.67
N GLY A 11 -9.91 -0.50 3.07
CA GLY A 11 -9.12 0.69 3.39
C GLY A 11 -7.65 0.35 3.70
N TRP A 12 -7.01 1.18 4.52
CA TRP A 12 -5.66 0.92 5.03
C TRP A 12 -5.64 1.11 6.53
N GLU A 13 -4.78 0.35 7.20
CA GLU A 13 -4.56 0.42 8.64
C GLU A 13 -3.07 0.66 8.87
N MET A 14 -2.74 1.53 9.84
CA MET A 14 -1.36 1.85 10.23
C MET A 14 -1.19 1.69 11.73
N GLY A 15 -0.20 0.91 12.16
CA GLY A 15 0.12 0.69 13.57
C GLY A 15 -0.95 -0.06 14.38
N THR A 16 -1.96 -0.63 13.73
CA THR A 16 -2.94 -1.54 14.37
C THR A 16 -2.34 -2.92 14.57
N ALA A 17 -3.01 -3.77 15.37
CA ALA A 17 -2.58 -5.15 15.56
C ALA A 17 -2.59 -5.94 14.23
N GLU A 18 -3.55 -5.63 13.36
CA GLU A 18 -3.68 -6.16 12.01
C GLU A 18 -2.56 -5.65 11.10
N ALA A 19 -2.26 -4.35 11.15
CA ALA A 19 -1.20 -3.74 10.33
C ALA A 19 0.21 -4.23 10.71
N ASN A 20 0.45 -4.49 12.00
CA ASN A 20 1.72 -5.03 12.48
C ASN A 20 2.02 -6.44 11.99
N ARG A 21 1.06 -7.16 11.39
CA ARG A 21 1.34 -8.44 10.74
C ARG A 21 2.15 -8.27 9.46
N CYS A 22 2.07 -7.11 8.80
CA CYS A 22 2.87 -6.80 7.60
C CYS A 22 4.39 -6.74 7.88
N ILE A 23 4.84 -6.73 9.14
CA ILE A 23 6.27 -6.85 9.49
C ILE A 23 6.87 -8.22 9.14
N GLU A 24 6.03 -9.24 8.99
CA GLU A 24 6.51 -10.57 8.57
C GLU A 24 7.08 -10.53 7.15
N GLU A 25 6.66 -9.59 6.31
CA GLU A 25 7.21 -9.38 4.96
C GLU A 25 8.68 -8.96 4.99
N ASP A 26 9.15 -8.27 6.04
CA ASP A 26 10.57 -7.91 6.19
C ASP A 26 11.46 -9.14 6.36
N LYS A 27 10.87 -10.29 6.73
CA LYS A 27 11.58 -11.57 6.86
C LYS A 27 11.61 -12.34 5.55
N ASP A 28 10.77 -12.01 4.57
CA ASP A 28 10.79 -12.66 3.26
C ASP A 28 11.90 -12.04 2.39
N PRO A 29 12.87 -12.84 1.89
CA PRO A 29 13.89 -12.33 0.98
C PRO A 29 13.31 -11.90 -0.39
N ILE A 30 12.07 -12.27 -0.71
CA ILE A 30 11.39 -11.91 -1.94
C ILE A 30 10.49 -10.70 -1.65
N PRO A 31 10.75 -9.53 -2.25
CA PRO A 31 9.91 -8.36 -2.04
C PRO A 31 8.50 -8.60 -2.60
N CYS A 32 7.48 -8.51 -1.74
CA CYS A 32 6.11 -8.45 -2.20
C CYS A 32 5.85 -7.09 -2.85
N LYS A 33 5.10 -7.08 -3.95
CA LYS A 33 4.71 -5.84 -4.64
C LYS A 33 3.21 -5.74 -4.70
N VAL A 34 2.68 -4.60 -4.27
CA VAL A 34 1.27 -4.26 -4.50
C VAL A 34 1.15 -3.81 -5.95
N PHE A 35 0.31 -4.49 -6.72
CA PHE A 35 0.05 -4.13 -8.11
C PHE A 35 -1.17 -3.21 -8.18
N GLY A 36 -0.91 -1.93 -8.44
CA GLY A 36 -1.92 -0.93 -8.70
C GLY A 36 -1.40 0.09 -9.71
N ASP A 37 -2.27 1.01 -10.12
CA ASP A 37 -1.82 2.17 -10.88
C ASP A 37 -0.84 3.00 -10.04
N GLN A 38 0.19 3.58 -10.67
CA GLN A 38 1.06 4.53 -9.97
C GLN A 38 0.28 5.80 -9.63
N CYS A 39 0.57 6.35 -8.47
CA CYS A 39 -0.01 7.58 -7.99
C CYS A 39 1.06 8.49 -7.39
N ALA A 40 0.97 9.79 -7.67
CA ALA A 40 1.82 10.76 -6.99
C ALA A 40 1.21 11.07 -5.62
N LEU A 41 1.95 10.83 -4.55
CA LEU A 41 1.70 11.52 -3.28
C LEU A 41 2.25 12.93 -3.45
N ASN A 42 1.40 13.95 -3.27
CA ASN A 42 1.72 15.37 -3.43
C ASN A 42 2.63 15.88 -2.28
N ASN A 43 3.62 15.09 -1.90
CA ASN A 43 4.66 15.46 -0.95
C ASN A 43 5.77 16.19 -1.71
N THR A 44 6.57 16.98 -0.99
CA THR A 44 7.62 17.88 -1.52
C THR A 44 8.60 17.18 -2.47
N ASP A 45 8.74 15.86 -2.33
CA ASP A 45 9.66 15.02 -3.12
C ASP A 45 9.00 14.28 -4.30
N ASN A 46 7.70 14.49 -4.59
CA ASN A 46 6.94 13.79 -5.65
C ASN A 46 7.18 12.28 -5.65
N ILE A 47 7.09 11.66 -4.47
CA ILE A 47 7.34 10.23 -4.31
C ILE A 47 6.22 9.48 -5.04
N GLU A 48 6.62 8.66 -6.03
CA GLU A 48 5.70 7.74 -6.71
C GLU A 48 5.26 6.67 -5.72
N GLY A 49 3.96 6.63 -5.43
CA GLY A 49 3.32 5.57 -4.67
C GLY A 49 2.51 4.66 -5.59
N ASP A 50 1.91 3.65 -4.97
CA ASP A 50 1.04 2.69 -5.65
C ASP A 50 -0.40 2.83 -5.14
N CYS A 51 -1.36 2.70 -6.05
CA CYS A 51 -2.77 2.62 -5.70
C CYS A 51 -3.09 1.25 -5.11
N VAL A 52 -3.16 1.19 -3.79
CA VAL A 52 -3.37 -0.06 -3.03
C VAL A 52 -4.84 -0.45 -2.90
N ALA A 53 -5.73 0.54 -3.04
CA ALA A 53 -7.18 0.39 -2.99
C ALA A 53 -7.84 1.55 -3.73
N ASN A 54 -9.15 1.42 -4.01
CA ASN A 54 -9.90 2.48 -4.68
C ASN A 54 -9.85 3.76 -3.83
N GLY A 55 -9.33 4.84 -4.42
CA GLY A 55 -9.20 6.12 -3.75
C GLY A 55 -7.99 6.23 -2.80
N ILE A 56 -7.10 5.23 -2.73
CA ILE A 56 -6.00 5.19 -1.74
C ILE A 56 -4.66 4.99 -2.45
N CYS A 57 -3.72 5.88 -2.17
CA CYS A 57 -2.34 5.86 -2.66
C CYS A 57 -1.39 5.68 -1.49
N CYS A 58 -0.46 4.73 -1.55
CA CYS A 58 0.53 4.52 -0.49
C CYS A 58 1.96 4.40 -1.01
N VAL A 59 2.90 4.90 -0.23
CA VAL A 59 4.35 4.74 -0.40
C VAL A 59 5.01 4.68 0.98
N ASP A 60 5.92 3.73 1.21
CA ASP A 60 6.76 3.62 2.41
C ASP A 60 6.10 4.05 3.73
N ASP A 61 5.10 3.28 4.18
CA ASP A 61 4.28 3.50 5.40
C ASP A 61 3.48 4.82 5.42
N THR A 62 3.35 5.50 4.29
CA THR A 62 2.56 6.71 4.12
C THR A 62 1.43 6.48 3.12
N CYS A 63 0.18 6.61 3.58
CA CYS A 63 -1.01 6.51 2.74
C CYS A 63 -1.80 7.81 2.73
N SER A 64 -2.42 8.13 1.60
CA SER A 64 -3.34 9.26 1.47
C SER A 64 -4.49 8.96 0.54
N ILE A 65 -5.59 9.69 0.73
CA ILE A 65 -6.76 9.60 -0.14
C ILE A 65 -6.46 10.31 -1.46
N ARG A 66 -6.41 9.54 -2.55
CA ARG A 66 -6.26 10.01 -3.92
C ARG A 66 -7.46 9.53 -4.75
N PRO A 67 -8.45 10.38 -5.06
CA PRO A 67 -9.65 10.00 -5.80
C PRO A 67 -9.39 9.40 -7.20
N GLY A 68 -8.21 9.67 -7.77
CA GLY A 68 -7.77 9.08 -9.03
C GLY A 68 -7.27 7.63 -8.93
N CYS A 69 -7.07 7.10 -7.72
CA CYS A 69 -6.56 5.75 -7.55
C CYS A 69 -7.59 4.68 -7.83
N ARG A 70 -7.21 3.73 -8.67
CA ARG A 70 -7.97 2.52 -9.00
C ARG A 70 -7.05 1.33 -8.86
N VAL A 71 -7.56 0.28 -8.23
CA VAL A 71 -6.87 -1.02 -8.25
C VAL A 71 -7.35 -1.80 -9.47
N ALA A 72 -6.41 -2.33 -10.25
CA ALA A 72 -6.76 -3.34 -11.24
C ALA A 72 -7.33 -4.55 -10.49
N ALA A 73 -8.54 -4.99 -10.87
CA ALA A 73 -9.36 -5.95 -10.14
C ALA A 73 -8.74 -7.37 -9.98
N GLU A 74 -7.49 -7.59 -10.38
CA GLU A 74 -6.96 -8.93 -10.62
C GLU A 74 -5.52 -9.20 -10.14
N LEU A 75 -4.84 -8.27 -9.45
CA LEU A 75 -3.45 -8.48 -9.02
C LEU A 75 -3.21 -8.18 -7.54
N VAL A 76 -4.06 -8.70 -6.66
CA VAL A 76 -3.66 -8.87 -5.26
C VAL A 76 -2.73 -10.08 -5.19
N GLN A 77 -1.45 -9.87 -5.48
CA GLN A 77 -0.43 -10.74 -4.94
C GLN A 77 -0.39 -10.39 -3.44
N ALA A 78 -1.18 -11.13 -2.68
CA ALA A 78 -1.37 -10.92 -1.27
C ALA A 78 -0.02 -10.98 -0.57
N CYS A 79 0.51 -9.83 -0.16
CA CYS A 79 1.35 -9.81 1.03
C CYS A 79 0.44 -10.37 2.16
N PRO A 80 0.82 -11.46 2.84
CA PRO A 80 -0.02 -12.21 3.81
C PRO A 80 -0.56 -11.42 5.01
#